data_AF-A0A7C9M4N0-F1
#
_entry.id   AF-A0A7C9M4N0-F1
#
_cell.length_a   1.000
_cell.length_b   1.000
_cell.length_c   1.000
_cell.angle_alpha   90.00
_cell.angle_beta   90.00
_cell.angle_gamma   90.00
#
_symmetry.space_group_name_H-M   'P 1'
#
loop_
_entity.id
_entity.type
_entity.pdbx_description
1 polymer ?
#
loop_
_entity_poly.entity_id
_entity_poly.type
_entity_poly.pdbx_seq_one_letter_code
_entity_poly.pdbx_strand_id
1 'polypeptide(L)' 'MKRLLRKEADPLPASGRGYMHVCPQCAQAMTLHDLRDGDQAYWCHPCGQGHRASDPPPGALRLLPTAS' A
#
# COMPACT_ATOMS: atom_id res chain seq x y z
N MET A 1 30.09 -2.51 14.84
CA MET A 1 28.98 -3.49 14.71
C MET A 1 28.36 -3.31 13.32
N LYS A 2 28.65 -4.22 12.39
CA LYS A 2 28.24 -4.10 10.99
C LYS A 2 26.82 -4.64 10.87
N ARG A 3 25.83 -3.74 10.75
CA ARG A 3 24.42 -4.11 10.56
C ARG A 3 24.33 -4.88 9.24
N LEU A 4 24.07 -6.17 9.33
CA LEU A 4 23.75 -7.02 8.20
C LEU A 4 22.42 -6.52 7.64
N LEU A 5 22.47 -5.74 6.55
CA LEU A 5 21.28 -5.40 5.78
C LEU A 5 20.68 -6.72 5.29
N ARG A 6 19.55 -7.08 5.88
CA ARG A 6 18.76 -8.24 5.54
C ARG A 6 18.36 -8.11 4.07
N LYS A 7 18.94 -8.99 3.26
CA LYS A 7 18.82 -9.09 1.81
C LYS A 7 17.59 -9.93 1.46
N GLU A 8 16.46 -9.64 2.12
CA GLU A 8 15.18 -10.12 1.64
C GLU A 8 14.70 -9.01 0.71
N ALA A 9 14.75 -9.30 -0.60
CA ALA A 9 14.06 -8.48 -1.59
C ALA A 9 12.58 -8.58 -1.23
N ASP A 10 12.13 -7.64 -0.41
CA ASP A 10 10.73 -7.43 -0.13
C ASP A 10 10.03 -7.33 -1.49
N PRO A 11 9.05 -8.20 -1.81
CA PRO A 11 8.40 -8.19 -3.13
C PRO A 11 7.64 -6.88 -3.40
N LEU A 12 7.54 -6.01 -2.40
CA LEU A 12 6.93 -4.70 -2.46
C LEU A 12 8.04 -3.66 -2.28
N PRO A 13 8.20 -2.69 -3.20
CA PRO A 13 9.19 -1.66 -3.00
C PRO A 13 8.90 -0.90 -1.70
N ALA A 14 9.94 -0.67 -0.88
CA ALA A 14 9.90 0.06 0.40
C ALA A 14 9.36 1.51 0.31
N SER A 15 8.99 1.94 -0.89
CA SER A 15 8.38 3.20 -1.24
C SER A 15 7.34 2.81 -2.29
N GLY A 16 6.05 3.10 -2.10
CA GLY A 16 4.97 2.80 -3.07
C GLY A 16 5.11 3.47 -4.45
N ARG A 17 6.33 3.85 -4.85
CA ARG A 17 6.71 4.36 -6.16
C ARG A 17 6.35 3.31 -7.21
N GLY A 18 5.37 3.64 -8.02
CA GLY A 18 4.88 2.78 -9.11
C GLY A 18 3.65 1.94 -8.76
N TYR A 19 3.13 2.02 -7.52
CA TYR A 19 1.89 1.34 -7.14
C TYR A 19 0.84 2.34 -6.64
N MET A 20 -0.40 2.14 -7.05
CA MET A 20 -1.57 2.85 -6.54
C MET A 20 -2.38 1.92 -5.66
N HIS A 21 -2.77 2.40 -4.49
CA HIS A 21 -3.69 1.66 -3.63
C HIS A 21 -5.12 1.80 -4.14
N VAL A 22 -5.74 0.65 -4.40
CA VAL A 22 -7.10 0.52 -4.92
C VAL A 22 -7.93 -0.39 -4.03
N CYS A 23 -9.24 -0.19 -4.04
CA CYS A 23 -10.15 -1.06 -3.32
C CYS A 23 -10.20 -2.43 -4.01
N PRO A 24 -10.00 -3.56 -3.31
CA PRO A 24 -10.07 -4.88 -3.91
C PRO A 24 -11.48 -5.24 -4.41
N GLN A 25 -12.52 -4.55 -3.91
CA GLN A 25 -13.91 -4.81 -4.29
C GLN A 25 -14.39 -4.00 -5.50
N CYS A 26 -14.02 -2.72 -5.59
CA CYS A 26 -14.49 -1.84 -6.68
C CYS A 26 -13.38 -1.28 -7.58
N ALA A 27 -12.12 -1.63 -7.32
CA ALA A 27 -10.94 -1.13 -8.02
C ALA A 27 -10.75 0.41 -8.01
N GLN A 28 -11.54 1.13 -7.22
CA GLN A 28 -11.43 2.58 -7.08
C GLN A 28 -10.17 2.96 -6.31
N ALA A 29 -9.53 4.05 -6.70
CA ALA A 29 -8.44 4.64 -5.92
C ALA A 29 -8.91 4.96 -4.49
N MET A 30 -8.10 4.59 -3.51
CA MET A 30 -8.41 4.80 -2.10
C MET A 30 -7.73 6.04 -1.55
N THR A 31 -8.38 6.69 -0.59
CA THR A 31 -7.85 7.87 0.08
C THR A 31 -6.92 7.44 1.20
N LEU A 32 -5.75 8.06 1.32
CA LEU A 32 -4.82 7.83 2.42
C LEU A 32 -5.26 8.62 3.66
N HIS A 33 -5.27 7.96 4.81
CA HIS A 33 -5.56 8.55 6.11
C HIS A 33 -4.48 8.16 7.11
N ASP A 34 -4.04 9.13 7.91
CA ASP A 34 -3.14 8.86 9.02
C ASP A 34 -3.92 8.27 10.20
N LEU A 35 -3.39 7.19 10.76
CA LEU A 35 -3.92 6.54 11.95
C LEU A 35 -3.24 7.07 13.21
N ARG A 36 -3.94 6.96 14.35
CA ARG A 36 -3.45 7.48 15.64
C ARG A 36 -2.23 6.74 16.18
N ASP A 37 -1.98 5.53 15.70
CA ASP A 37 -0.82 4.71 16.05
C ASP A 37 0.44 5.08 15.23
N GLY A 38 0.34 6.10 14.36
CA GLY A 38 1.44 6.55 13.50
C GLY A 38 1.60 5.74 12.22
N ASP A 39 0.70 4.78 11.97
CA ASP A 39 0.57 4.08 10.68
C ASP A 39 -0.33 4.89 9.74
N GLN A 40 -0.48 4.43 8.51
CA GLN A 40 -1.41 4.98 7.53
C GLN A 40 -2.38 3.89 7.06
N ALA A 41 -3.60 4.28 6.70
CA ALA A 41 -4.59 3.39 6.13
C ALA A 41 -5.18 3.99 4.86
N TYR A 42 -5.43 3.13 3.89
CA TYR A 42 -6.20 3.47 2.70
C TYR A 42 -7.66 3.17 2.97
N TRP A 43 -8.55 4.12 2.66
CA TRP A 43 -9.99 3.99 2.82
C TRP A 43 -10.74 4.17 1.50
N CYS A 44 -11.70 3.28 1.24
CA CYS A 44 -12.61 3.34 0.12
C CYS A 44 -13.96 3.88 0.61
N HIS A 45 -14.30 5.12 0.21
CA HIS A 45 -15.59 5.72 0.56
C HIS A 45 -16.80 4.97 -0.03
N PRO A 46 -16.79 4.52 -1.31
CA PRO A 46 -17.92 3.77 -1.89
C PRO A 46 -18.23 2.45 -1.19
N CYS A 47 -17.21 1.68 -0.80
CA CYS A 47 -17.39 0.36 -0.19
C CYS A 47 -17.41 0.39 1.35
N GLY A 48 -17.00 1.50 1.97
CA GLY A 48 -16.90 1.61 3.43
C GLY A 48 -15.85 0.67 4.03
N GLN A 49 -14.77 0.40 3.30
CA GLN A 49 -13.71 -0.53 3.71
C GLN A 49 -12.35 0.13 3.59
N GLY A 50 -11.42 -0.29 4.46
CA GLY A 50 -10.03 0.17 4.40
C GLY A 50 -9.06 -0.90 4.87
N HIS A 51 -7.80 -0.71 4.48
CA HIS A 51 -6.69 -1.58 4.88
C HIS A 51 -5.48 -0.72 5.26
N ARG A 52 -4.57 -1.30 6.04
CA ARG A 52 -3.34 -0.62 6.47
C ARG A 52 -2.37 -0.50 5.29
N ALA A 53 -1.69 0.64 5.18
CA ALA A 53 -0.64 0.84 4.19
C ALA A 53 0.53 -0.13 4.41
N SER A 54 0.79 -0.50 5.67
CA SER A 54 1.79 -1.48 6.10
C SER A 54 1.41 -2.94 5.77
N ASP A 55 0.13 -3.23 5.57
CA ASP A 55 -0.39 -4.59 5.30
C ASP A 55 -1.53 -4.55 4.26
N PRO A 56 -1.21 -4.30 2.98
CA PRO A 56 -2.20 -4.25 1.92
C PRO A 56 -2.65 -5.67 1.53
N PRO A 57 -3.97 -5.92 1.39
CA PRO A 57 -4.45 -7.23 0.96
C PRO A 57 -4.11 -7.50 -0.52
N PRO A 58 -4.14 -8.77 -0.96
CA PRO A 58 -3.93 -9.12 -2.36
C PRO A 58 -4.89 -8.35 -3.28
N GLY A 59 -4.36 -7.73 -4.34
CA GLY A 59 -5.14 -6.94 -5.29
C GLY A 59 -5.44 -5.50 -4.87
N ALA A 60 -5.04 -5.08 -3.66
CA ALA A 60 -5.13 -3.69 -3.24
C ALA A 60 -4.02 -2.79 -3.82
N LEU A 61 -3.01 -3.38 -4.46
CA LEU A 61 -1.93 -2.66 -5.13
C LEU A 61 -2.06 -2.83 -6.64
N ARG A 62 -2.18 -1.72 -7.36
CA ARG A 62 -2.22 -1.69 -8.82
C ARG A 62 -0.98 -0.99 -9.36
N LEU A 63 -0.29 -1.60 -10.31
CA LEU A 63 0.84 -0.97 -11.00
C LEU A 63 0.38 0.29 -11.75
N LEU A 64 1.11 1.38 -11.57
CA LEU A 64 0.92 2.62 -12.31
C LEU A 64 1.58 2.51 -13.70
N PRO A 65 0.95 3.05 -14.77
CA PRO A 65 1.49 2.97 -16.13
C PRO A 65 2.85 3.66 -16.32
N THR A 66 3.24 4.54 -15.40
CA THR A 66 4.48 5.33 -15.45
C THR A 66 5.68 4.63 -14.80
N ALA A 67 5.52 3.40 -14.32
CA ALA A 67 6.63 2.56 -13.88
C ALA A 67 7.19 1.76 -15.07
N SER A 68 7.81 2.46 -16.02
CA SER A 68 8.53 1.91 -17.17
C SER A 68 9.98 2.34 -17.14
#